data_AF-A0A5Q4EG52-F1
#
_entry.id   AF-A0A5Q4EG52-F1
#
_cell.length_a   1.000
_cell.length_b   1.000
_cell.length_c   1.000
_cell.angle_alpha   90.00
_cell.angle_beta   90.00
_cell.angle_gamma   90.00
#
_symmetry.space_group_name_H-M   'P 1'
#
loop_
_entity.id
_entity.type
_entity.pdbx_description
1 polymer ?
#
loop_
_entity_poly.entity_id
_entity_poly.type
_entity_poly.pdbx_seq_one_letter_code
_entity_poly.pdbx_strand_id
1 'polypeptide(L)' 'MNTAFTILAMIGPTEIIIIAIIILLLFGGRKIPELMRGLGKGMKEFKDAQKNNDNDNEAETKNEK' A
#
# COMPACT_ATOMS: atom_id res chain seq x y z
N MET A 1 -27.03 22.57 -5.75
CA MET A 1 -25.63 22.25 -6.08
C MET A 1 -24.96 21.59 -4.88
N ASN A 2 -25.50 20.45 -4.43
CA ASN A 2 -24.94 19.68 -3.31
C ASN A 2 -24.82 18.19 -3.63
N THR A 3 -25.16 17.74 -4.83
CA THR A 3 -25.13 16.33 -5.22
C THR A 3 -23.74 15.71 -5.09
N ALA A 4 -22.67 16.44 -5.44
CA ALA A 4 -21.30 15.97 -5.25
C ALA A 4 -20.91 15.82 -3.77
N PHE A 5 -21.36 16.74 -2.90
CA PHE A 5 -21.09 16.67 -1.46
C PHE A 5 -21.96 15.61 -0.76
N THR A 6 -23.19 15.42 -1.23
CA THR A 6 -24.05 14.32 -0.80
C THR A 6 -23.51 12.97 -1.24
N ILE A 7 -22.92 12.84 -2.44
CA ILE A 7 -22.20 11.61 -2.85
C ILE A 7 -20.97 11.38 -1.96
N LEU A 8 -20.20 12.42 -1.63
CA LEU A 8 -19.05 12.28 -0.74
C LEU A 8 -19.44 11.94 0.72
N ALA A 9 -20.54 12.53 1.21
CA ALA A 9 -21.04 12.32 2.57
C ALA A 9 -21.95 11.08 2.72
N MET A 10 -22.50 10.58 1.61
CA MET A 10 -23.24 9.31 1.50
C MET A 10 -22.39 8.18 0.91
N ILE A 11 -21.07 8.34 0.74
CA ILE A 11 -20.17 7.16 0.67
C ILE A 11 -20.13 6.60 2.09
N GLY A 12 -21.22 5.96 2.46
CA GLY A 12 -21.33 5.18 3.65
C GLY A 12 -20.57 3.87 3.47
N PRO A 13 -20.42 3.10 4.55
CA PRO A 13 -19.85 1.76 4.47
C PRO A 13 -20.55 0.87 3.43
N THR A 14 -21.83 1.13 3.12
CA THR A 14 -22.63 0.40 2.14
C THR A 14 -22.12 0.58 0.70
N GLU A 15 -21.89 1.81 0.24
CA GLU A 15 -21.39 2.11 -1.11
C GLU A 15 -19.98 1.55 -1.31
N ILE A 16 -19.11 1.66 -0.28
CA ILE A 16 -17.77 1.08 -0.30
C ILE A 16 -17.85 -0.45 -0.48
N ILE A 17 -18.78 -1.12 0.21
CA ILE A 17 -19.02 -2.56 0.07
C ILE A 17 -19.48 -2.92 -1.35
N ILE A 18 -20.37 -2.14 -1.95
CA ILE A 18 -20.85 -2.39 -3.32
C ILE A 18 -19.69 -2.26 -4.31
N ILE A 19 -18.87 -1.21 -4.21
CA ILE A 19 -17.69 -1.03 -5.06
C ILE A 19 -16.69 -2.17 -4.85
N ALA A 20 -16.44 -2.56 -3.60
CA ALA A 20 -15.56 -3.67 -3.28
C ALA A 20 -16.06 -4.99 -3.91
N ILE A 21 -17.37 -5.26 -3.88
CA ILE A 21 -17.98 -6.43 -4.53
C ILE A 21 -17.79 -6.37 -6.05
N ILE A 22 -18.01 -5.22 -6.69
CA ILE A 22 -17.80 -5.08 -8.14
C ILE A 22 -16.34 -5.35 -8.51
N ILE A 23 -15.39 -4.79 -7.77
CA ILE A 23 -13.95 -5.05 -7.96
C ILE A 23 -13.65 -6.54 -7.74
N LEU A 24 -14.24 -7.16 -6.72
CA LEU A 24 -14.09 -8.57 -6.42
C LEU A 24 -14.63 -9.46 -7.55
N LEU A 25 -15.72 -9.08 -8.20
CA LEU A 25 -16.30 -9.81 -9.33
C LEU A 25 -15.44 -9.66 -10.60
N LEU A 26 -14.91 -8.47 -10.87
CA LEU A 26 -14.08 -8.20 -12.04
C LEU A 26 -12.69 -8.84 -11.94
N PHE A 27 -12.03 -8.71 -10.78
CA PHE A 27 -10.67 -9.18 -10.58
C PHE A 27 -10.62 -10.55 -9.89
N GLY A 28 -11.69 -10.99 -9.24
CA GLY A 28 -11.72 -12.18 -8.40
C GLY A 28 -11.18 -11.92 -7.00
N GLY A 29 -11.72 -12.60 -5.98
CA GLY A 29 -11.31 -12.41 -4.58
C GLY A 29 -9.89 -12.83 -4.22
N ARG A 30 -9.19 -13.48 -5.15
CA ARG A 30 -7.81 -13.95 -4.95
C ARG A 30 -6.76 -12.99 -5.51
N LYS A 31 -7.09 -12.17 -6.51
CA LYS A 31 -6.10 -11.29 -7.17
C LYS A 31 -5.72 -10.09 -6.33
N ILE A 32 -6.66 -9.46 -5.62
CA ILE A 32 -6.36 -8.31 -4.74
C ILE A 32 -5.36 -8.71 -3.63
N PRO A 33 -5.58 -9.81 -2.86
CA PRO A 33 -4.61 -10.24 -1.84
C PRO A 33 -3.28 -10.70 -2.42
N GLU A 34 -3.28 -11.34 -3.59
CA GLU A 34 -2.06 -11.80 -4.27
C GLU A 34 -1.18 -10.63 -4.71
N LEU A 35 -1.78 -9.60 -5.29
CA LEU A 35 -1.10 -8.35 -5.64
C LEU A 35 -0.56 -7.63 -4.40
N MET A 36 -1.36 -7.54 -3.33
CA MET A 36 -0.91 -6.95 -2.05
C MET A 36 0.26 -7.71 -1.44
N ARG A 37 0.26 -9.05 -1.49
CA ARG A 37 1.38 -9.88 -1.01
C ARG A 37 2.63 -9.69 -1.85
N GLY A 38 2.49 -9.58 -3.18
CA GLY A 38 3.60 -9.28 -4.09
C GLY A 38 4.21 -7.90 -3.82
N LEU A 39 3.37 -6.86 -3.78
CA LEU A 39 3.77 -5.49 -3.45
C LEU A 39 4.39 -5.40 -2.06
N GLY A 40 3.83 -6.08 -1.06
CA GLY A 40 4.36 -6.09 0.31
C GLY A 40 5.74 -6.72 0.42
N LYS A 41 5.99 -7.82 -0.31
CA LYS A 41 7.33 -8.42 -0.39
C LYS A 41 8.33 -7.49 -1.07
N GLY A 42 7.96 -6.92 -2.22
CA GLY A 42 8.82 -5.98 -2.94
C GLY A 42 9.14 -4.73 -2.12
N MET A 43 8.15 -4.16 -1.42
CA MET A 43 8.36 -3.01 -0.51
C MET A 43 9.26 -3.37 0.67
N LYS A 44 9.13 -4.59 1.21
CA LYS A 44 10.00 -5.09 2.29
C LYS A 44 11.45 -5.25 1.81
N GLU A 45 11.66 -5.91 0.68
CA GLU A 45 12.99 -6.07 0.07
C GLU A 45 13.62 -4.71 -0.27
N PHE A 46 12.83 -3.79 -0.82
CA PHE A 46 13.28 -2.42 -1.10
C PHE A 46 13.72 -1.69 0.18
N LYS A 47 12.95 -1.80 1.26
CA LYS A 47 13.29 -1.21 2.56
C LYS A 47 14.52 -1.86 3.19
N ASP A 48 14.66 -3.18 3.10
CA ASP A 48 15.80 -3.93 3.63
C ASP A 48 17.09 -3.57 2.87
N ALA A 49 17.01 -3.39 1.54
CA ALA A 49 18.13 -2.93 0.72
C ALA A 49 18.53 -1.48 1.01
N GLN A 50 17.57 -0.58 1.19
CA GLN A 50 17.85 0.81 1.56
C GLN A 50 18.53 0.90 2.94
N LYS A 51 18.04 0.11 3.92
CA LYS A 51 18.60 0.11 5.28
C LYS A 51 20.04 -0.43 5.33
N ASN A 52 20.39 -1.42 4.52
CA ASN A 52 21.78 -1.90 4.45
C ASN A 52 22.72 -0.85 3.84
N ASN A 53 22.27 -0.12 2.81
CA ASN A 53 23.06 1.00 2.28
C ASN A 53 23.28 2.10 3.34
N ASP A 54 22.29 2.38 4.19
CA ASP A 54 22.44 3.37 5.26
C ASP A 54 23.41 2.91 6.37
N ASN A 55 23.42 1.61 6.73
CA ASN A 55 24.33 1.08 7.77
C ASN A 55 25.79 0.93 7.30
N ASP A 56 26.02 0.70 6.00
CA ASP A 56 27.37 0.64 5.44
C ASP A 56 28.06 2.02 5.45
N ASN A 57 27.28 3.11 5.44
CA ASN A 57 27.80 4.48 5.55
C ASN A 57 28.09 4.92 7.01
N GLU A 58 27.56 4.23 8.03
CA GLU A 58 27.83 4.57 9.45
C GLU A 58 29.12 3.93 9.99
N ALA A 59 29.67 2.91 9.34
CA ALA A 59 30.89 2.22 9.79
C ALA A 59 32.20 2.97 9.43
N GLU A 60 32.18 3.90 8.48
CA GLU A 60 33.38 4.62 8.03
C GLU A 60 33.69 5.91 8.81
N THR A 61 32.78 6.42 9.65
CA THR A 61 33.00 7.69 10.39
C THR A 61 33.60 7.50 11.80
N LYS A 62 33.82 6.26 12.27
CA LYS A 62 34.27 5.99 13.66
C LYS A 62 35.73 5.57 13.84
N ASN A 63 36.54 5.51 12.77
CA ASN A 63 37.97 5.17 12.84
C ASN A 63 38.93 6.33 12.52
N GLU A 64 38.46 7.58 12.59
CA GLU A 64 39.34 8.75 12.53
C GLU A 64 39.02 9.72 13.68
N LYS A 65 39.39 9.32 14.91
CA LYS A 65 39.74 10.22 16.01
C LYS A 65 40.52 9.51 17.10
#